data_AF-A0AAC9QUW9-F1
#
_entry.id   AF-A0AAC9QUW9-F1
#
_cell.length_a   1.000
_cell.length_b   1.000
_cell.length_c   1.000
_cell.angle_alpha   90.00
_cell.angle_beta   90.00
_cell.angle_gamma   90.00
#
_symmetry.space_group_name_H-M   'P 1'
#
loop_
_entity.id
_entity.type
_entity.pdbx_description
1 polymer ?
#
loop_
_entity_poly.entity_id
_entity_poly.type
_entity_poly.pdbx_seq_one_letter_code
_entity_poly.pdbx_strand_id
1 'polypeptide(L)'
;MKKVINILAFIVLVLLIGIFPVCAENSGVEQSQVIQINKTNFPDENFRSYVKDEVAKGGDVLTPEMIERTNAIFVSERLIKNLDGILYFKNLENLFCSNNYLTELDVRGLIHLKNLSCFDNYLGVLDLTENSELENLLCWNNRITSIHLKENSSLKQITCNLNQLETLDLDEAINLEKIYCSENRLTRLNVNELKKLTQLYCSNNQLSSLDVKNNENLTELDCSSNQLNELDLSGATYLRSLACYNNCLAKLNIEKNTYLNSGTSYTSGQTVSALKVVENTNGFEMDLKALDLMEEDFEKITMTGGGVLNKETGIVTFIDRPYAVYYEYNTGNKGLEMRVDIPIKSVSEITLVQMPVKTLYAFGEDLDLAGLKIEALYNDGSREIVNENLQGMGYSSEIAGAQTLTVIYKEKTVQFTVEVLEPEYLLGDINADMAINSSDALQALRHSVKEIVLTADMFIRADVTKDNLVNASDALQILRYAVKEIDRFE
;
A
#
# COMPACT_ATOMS: atom_id res chain seq x y z
N MET A 1 29.11 64.19 -13.20
CA MET A 1 28.76 64.71 -11.85
C MET A 1 28.66 63.48 -10.94
N LYS A 2 29.58 63.23 -10.00
CA LYS A 2 29.52 63.66 -8.57
C LYS A 2 28.14 63.35 -7.98
N LYS A 3 27.94 62.46 -7.00
CA LYS A 3 28.61 62.20 -5.69
C LYS A 3 28.48 60.68 -5.37
N VAL A 4 29.29 59.94 -4.61
CA VAL A 4 30.36 60.13 -3.59
C VAL A 4 29.93 60.72 -2.23
N ILE A 5 29.85 59.84 -1.21
CA ILE A 5 30.24 59.94 0.23
C ILE A 5 29.40 58.88 0.99
N ASN A 6 29.83 57.91 1.82
CA ASN A 6 31.09 57.34 2.37
C ASN A 6 30.94 57.14 3.91
N ILE A 7 31.86 56.41 4.57
CA ILE A 7 32.09 56.27 6.05
C ILE A 7 31.32 55.09 6.72
N LEU A 8 31.94 54.11 7.41
CA LEU A 8 33.39 53.81 7.67
C LEU A 8 33.64 52.27 7.75
N ALA A 9 34.77 51.82 8.34
CA ALA A 9 35.20 50.40 8.40
C ALA A 9 36.11 50.08 9.63
N PHE A 10 36.17 48.80 10.03
CA PHE A 10 37.24 48.17 10.86
C PHE A 10 37.55 46.79 10.21
N ILE A 11 38.73 46.54 9.62
CA ILE A 11 40.03 46.18 10.26
C ILE A 11 39.89 44.84 11.01
N VAL A 12 40.56 43.74 10.60
CA VAL A 12 42.02 43.51 10.72
C VAL A 12 42.68 42.92 9.48
N LEU A 13 43.97 43.27 9.31
CA LEU A 13 44.92 42.88 8.27
C LEU A 13 45.96 41.89 8.83
N VAL A 14 46.30 40.82 8.10
CA VAL A 14 47.68 40.27 8.08
C VAL A 14 48.04 39.94 6.63
N LEU A 15 49.21 40.41 6.18
CA LEU A 15 49.68 40.38 4.80
C LEU A 15 51.20 40.24 4.82
N LEU A 16 51.77 39.27 4.10
CA LEU A 16 53.20 39.12 3.77
C LEU A 16 53.30 38.06 2.65
N ILE A 17 53.16 38.44 1.37
CA ILE A 17 54.16 39.06 0.47
C ILE A 17 55.22 38.06 -0.02
N GLY A 18 55.18 37.81 -1.33
CA GLY A 18 56.25 37.25 -2.15
C GLY A 18 55.99 37.60 -3.62
N ILE A 19 56.55 38.71 -4.09
CA ILE A 19 56.29 39.29 -5.42
C ILE A 19 57.48 39.02 -6.36
N PHE A 20 57.22 38.22 -7.41
CA PHE A 20 57.78 38.24 -8.78
C PHE A 20 59.31 38.33 -9.04
N PRO A 21 59.76 37.78 -10.18
CA PRO A 21 59.85 38.63 -11.37
C PRO A 21 59.10 38.10 -12.59
N VAL A 22 58.69 39.01 -13.47
CA VAL A 22 58.15 38.72 -14.81
C VAL A 22 59.30 38.63 -15.80
N CYS A 23 59.29 37.63 -16.70
CA CYS A 23 59.66 37.68 -18.13
C CYS A 23 60.04 36.29 -18.68
N ALA A 24 59.15 35.66 -19.44
CA ALA A 24 59.47 34.83 -20.62
C ALA A 24 58.16 34.43 -21.32
N GLU A 25 58.11 34.60 -22.64
CA GLU A 25 57.17 33.83 -23.45
C GLU A 25 57.57 32.35 -23.36
N ASN A 26 56.60 31.46 -23.09
CA ASN A 26 56.79 30.06 -23.43
C ASN A 26 55.44 29.40 -23.74
N SER A 27 55.49 28.44 -24.65
CA SER A 27 54.33 27.69 -25.15
C SER A 27 53.46 27.11 -24.04
N GLY A 28 52.14 27.21 -24.21
CA GLY A 28 51.17 26.56 -23.32
C GLY A 28 51.35 25.04 -23.33
N VAL A 29 52.06 24.54 -22.33
CA VAL A 29 51.98 23.17 -21.84
C VAL A 29 51.34 23.29 -20.47
N GLU A 30 50.10 22.84 -20.31
CA GLU A 30 49.54 22.67 -18.97
C GLU A 30 50.43 21.68 -18.22
N GLN A 31 51.10 22.14 -17.16
CA GLN A 31 51.77 21.23 -16.22
C GLN A 31 50.69 20.46 -15.48
N SER A 32 50.35 19.30 -16.02
CA SER A 32 49.37 18.40 -15.44
C SER A 32 49.78 18.03 -14.01
N GLN A 33 48.92 18.43 -13.06
CA GLN A 33 49.28 18.51 -11.66
C GLN A 33 49.31 17.12 -11.02
N VAL A 34 50.40 16.81 -10.32
CA VAL A 34 50.56 15.55 -9.57
C VAL A 34 49.62 15.52 -8.37
N ILE A 35 48.80 14.48 -8.25
CA ILE A 35 47.81 14.32 -7.17
C ILE A 35 48.42 13.50 -6.03
N GLN A 36 48.36 14.01 -4.80
CA GLN A 36 48.85 13.32 -3.60
C GLN A 36 47.89 12.21 -3.16
N ILE A 37 48.39 11.02 -2.83
CA ILE A 37 47.57 9.89 -2.35
C ILE A 37 47.45 9.97 -0.82
N ASN A 38 46.53 10.83 -0.35
CA ASN A 38 46.36 11.14 1.07
C ASN A 38 44.88 11.24 1.46
N LYS A 39 44.59 11.42 2.75
CA LYS A 39 43.22 11.51 3.29
C LYS A 39 42.38 12.71 2.80
N THR A 40 43.00 13.67 2.11
CA THR A 40 42.29 14.84 1.53
C THR A 40 41.73 14.51 0.16
N ASN A 41 42.53 13.82 -0.68
CA ASN A 41 42.18 13.49 -2.06
C ASN A 41 41.50 12.11 -2.17
N PHE A 42 41.78 11.20 -1.22
CA PHE A 42 41.21 9.86 -1.12
C PHE A 42 40.89 9.59 0.37
N PRO A 43 39.71 10.00 0.88
CA PRO A 43 39.39 9.95 2.31
C PRO A 43 39.32 8.52 2.87
N ASP A 44 38.65 7.61 2.14
CA ASP A 44 38.54 6.20 2.51
C ASP A 44 39.90 5.50 2.48
N GLU A 45 40.18 4.69 3.51
CA GLU A 45 41.47 4.03 3.67
C GLU A 45 41.68 2.85 2.73
N ASN A 46 40.63 2.09 2.45
CA ASN A 46 40.68 0.92 1.59
C ASN A 46 40.77 1.35 0.12
N PHE A 47 40.05 2.42 -0.27
CA PHE A 47 40.20 3.01 -1.60
C PHE A 47 41.58 3.66 -1.79
N ARG A 48 42.06 4.43 -0.80
CA ARG A 48 43.40 5.03 -0.84
C ARG A 48 44.51 3.99 -0.92
N SER A 49 44.41 2.86 -0.21
CA SER A 49 45.37 1.76 -0.33
C SER A 49 45.33 1.17 -1.73
N TYR A 50 44.14 0.89 -2.28
CA TYR A 50 44.01 0.43 -3.66
C TYR A 50 44.69 1.37 -4.67
N VAL A 51 44.45 2.68 -4.57
CA VAL A 51 45.07 3.67 -5.46
C VAL A 51 46.60 3.68 -5.30
N LYS A 52 47.12 3.58 -4.08
CA LYS A 52 48.57 3.49 -3.82
C LYS A 52 49.17 2.21 -4.41
N ASP A 53 48.61 1.06 -4.08
CA ASP A 53 49.19 -0.25 -4.35
C ASP A 53 49.01 -0.65 -5.82
N GLU A 54 47.81 -0.43 -6.37
CA GLU A 54 47.46 -0.89 -7.73
C GLU A 54 47.67 0.16 -8.81
N VAL A 55 47.42 1.44 -8.57
CA VAL A 55 47.57 2.48 -9.60
C VAL A 55 48.96 3.10 -9.57
N ALA A 56 49.41 3.56 -8.40
CA ALA A 56 50.72 4.19 -8.22
C ALA A 56 51.88 3.21 -7.95
N LYS A 57 51.59 1.90 -7.86
CA LYS A 57 52.58 0.83 -7.63
C LYS A 57 53.49 1.08 -6.43
N GLY A 58 52.87 1.49 -5.32
CA GLY A 58 53.52 1.80 -4.04
C GLY A 58 53.96 3.26 -3.88
N GLY A 59 53.85 4.08 -4.91
CA GLY A 59 54.12 5.52 -4.84
C GLY A 59 53.06 6.29 -4.02
N ASP A 60 53.46 7.40 -3.39
CA ASP A 60 52.56 8.28 -2.61
C ASP A 60 51.83 9.33 -3.48
N VAL A 61 51.99 9.28 -4.81
CA VAL A 61 51.42 10.24 -5.76
C VAL A 61 50.92 9.57 -7.02
N LEU A 62 49.85 10.12 -7.61
CA LEU A 62 49.43 9.84 -8.98
C LEU A 62 50.05 10.86 -9.93
N THR A 63 50.80 10.37 -10.92
CA THR A 63 51.24 11.20 -12.04
C THR A 63 50.13 11.33 -13.10
N PRO A 64 50.19 12.36 -13.96
CA PRO A 64 49.27 12.50 -15.09
C PRO A 64 49.20 11.25 -15.98
N GLU A 65 50.36 10.65 -16.30
CA GLU A 65 50.45 9.41 -17.06
C GLU A 65 49.71 8.23 -16.37
N MET A 66 49.81 8.13 -15.03
CA MET A 66 49.08 7.12 -14.25
C MET A 66 47.56 7.32 -14.29
N ILE A 67 47.11 8.58 -14.35
CA ILE A 67 45.69 8.93 -14.44
C ILE A 67 45.17 8.65 -15.86
N GLU A 68 45.87 9.14 -16.88
CA GLU A 68 45.49 9.00 -18.30
C GLU A 68 45.40 7.54 -18.75
N ARG A 69 46.29 6.66 -18.26
CA ARG A 69 46.32 5.24 -18.61
C ARG A 69 45.35 4.36 -17.81
N THR A 70 44.73 4.88 -16.75
CA THR A 70 43.82 4.11 -15.90
C THR A 70 42.39 4.17 -16.46
N ASN A 71 42.00 3.13 -17.21
CA ASN A 71 40.65 2.99 -17.77
C ASN A 71 39.76 1.97 -17.05
N ALA A 72 40.25 1.32 -15.98
CA ALA A 72 39.49 0.38 -15.18
C ALA A 72 39.89 0.40 -13.70
N ILE A 73 38.91 0.39 -12.80
CA ILE A 73 39.08 0.36 -11.34
C ILE A 73 38.27 -0.80 -10.74
N PHE A 74 38.96 -1.63 -9.96
CA PHE A 74 38.46 -2.89 -9.39
C PHE A 74 38.54 -2.87 -7.86
N VAL A 75 37.50 -2.32 -7.25
CA VAL A 75 37.44 -2.02 -5.81
C VAL A 75 36.26 -2.70 -5.10
N SER A 76 35.62 -3.67 -5.74
CA SER A 76 34.61 -4.51 -5.08
C SER A 76 35.16 -5.28 -3.88
N GLU A 77 34.31 -5.57 -2.89
CA GLU A 77 34.63 -6.40 -1.70
C GLU A 77 35.77 -5.84 -0.81
N ARG A 78 35.97 -4.52 -0.79
CA ARG A 78 37.05 -3.84 -0.07
C ARG A 78 36.63 -3.09 1.19
N LEU A 79 35.38 -3.23 1.63
CA LEU A 79 34.82 -2.52 2.79
C LEU A 79 34.89 -0.98 2.67
N ILE A 80 34.87 -0.45 1.45
CA ILE A 80 34.96 0.98 1.13
C ILE A 80 33.63 1.66 1.47
N LYS A 81 33.68 2.87 2.04
CA LYS A 81 32.51 3.68 2.42
C LYS A 81 32.32 4.92 1.56
N ASN A 82 33.39 5.40 0.92
CA ASN A 82 33.42 6.62 0.13
C ASN A 82 34.46 6.46 -1.00
N LEU A 83 34.13 6.95 -2.20
CA LEU A 83 34.98 6.88 -3.39
C LEU A 83 35.50 8.26 -3.84
N ASP A 84 35.53 9.25 -2.95
CA ASP A 84 36.09 10.57 -3.30
C ASP A 84 37.54 10.41 -3.78
N GLY A 85 37.85 11.12 -4.86
CA GLY A 85 39.05 10.93 -5.66
C GLY A 85 38.85 10.04 -6.90
N ILE A 86 37.73 9.31 -7.04
CA ILE A 86 37.42 8.57 -8.28
C ILE A 86 37.34 9.50 -9.49
N LEU A 87 36.88 10.74 -9.28
CA LEU A 87 36.72 11.76 -10.31
C LEU A 87 38.02 12.28 -10.92
N TYR A 88 39.20 11.92 -10.38
CA TYR A 88 40.48 12.20 -11.03
C TYR A 88 40.69 11.34 -12.29
N PHE A 89 40.10 10.14 -12.36
CA PHE A 89 40.30 9.18 -13.45
C PHE A 89 39.35 9.45 -14.63
N LYS A 90 39.58 10.55 -15.37
CA LYS A 90 38.68 11.00 -16.44
C LYS A 90 38.54 10.05 -17.64
N ASN A 91 39.51 9.17 -17.86
CA ASN A 91 39.49 8.14 -18.91
C ASN A 91 38.89 6.80 -18.43
N LEU A 92 38.19 6.77 -17.29
CA LEU A 92 37.66 5.53 -16.72
C LEU A 92 36.50 4.98 -17.55
N GLU A 93 36.71 3.84 -18.19
CA GLU A 93 35.69 3.09 -18.93
C GLU A 93 34.95 2.06 -18.06
N ASN A 94 35.58 1.60 -16.98
CA ASN A 94 35.06 0.51 -16.15
C ASN A 94 35.23 0.80 -14.66
N LEU A 95 34.12 0.80 -13.90
CA LEU A 95 34.11 0.94 -12.45
C LEU A 95 33.39 -0.25 -11.80
N PHE A 96 34.14 -1.07 -11.07
CA PHE A 96 33.61 -2.19 -10.28
C PHE A 96 33.83 -1.90 -8.80
N CYS A 97 32.76 -1.57 -8.08
CA CYS A 97 32.76 -1.12 -6.69
C CYS A 97 31.68 -1.81 -5.82
N SER A 98 31.20 -2.97 -6.27
CA SER A 98 30.16 -3.76 -5.60
C SER A 98 30.57 -4.33 -4.24
N ASN A 99 29.64 -4.82 -3.43
CA ASN A 99 29.92 -5.45 -2.13
C ASN A 99 30.75 -4.53 -1.21
N ASN A 100 30.27 -3.31 -1.01
CA ASN A 100 30.92 -2.28 -0.21
C ASN A 100 29.88 -1.61 0.72
N TYR A 101 30.25 -0.49 1.33
CA TYR A 101 29.41 0.29 2.24
C TYR A 101 29.16 1.71 1.70
N LEU A 102 29.13 1.87 0.36
CA LEU A 102 28.88 3.16 -0.28
C LEU A 102 27.44 3.61 0.00
N THR A 103 27.28 4.80 0.59
CA THR A 103 25.98 5.48 0.73
C THR A 103 25.73 6.49 -0.39
N GLU A 104 26.80 6.92 -1.06
CA GLU A 104 26.82 7.84 -2.19
C GLU A 104 27.85 7.36 -3.22
N LEU A 105 27.65 7.74 -4.48
CA LEU A 105 28.56 7.45 -5.58
C LEU A 105 28.46 8.59 -6.61
N ASP A 106 29.49 9.43 -6.67
CA ASP A 106 29.60 10.46 -7.70
C ASP A 106 30.45 9.95 -8.88
N VAL A 107 29.83 9.90 -10.06
CA VAL A 107 30.45 9.50 -11.34
C VAL A 107 30.30 10.61 -12.40
N ARG A 108 29.93 11.82 -12.01
CA ARG A 108 29.77 12.96 -12.92
C ARG A 108 31.11 13.37 -13.54
N GLY A 109 31.09 13.69 -14.82
CA GLY A 109 32.28 13.91 -15.63
C GLY A 109 33.18 12.68 -15.80
N LEU A 110 32.68 11.45 -15.58
CA LEU A 110 33.29 10.21 -16.07
C LEU A 110 32.61 9.84 -17.40
N ILE A 111 32.77 10.70 -18.41
CA ILE A 111 31.99 10.68 -19.65
C ILE A 111 32.22 9.42 -20.50
N HIS A 112 33.38 8.78 -20.36
CA HIS A 112 33.77 7.55 -21.07
C HIS A 112 33.37 6.26 -20.33
N LEU A 113 32.65 6.35 -19.21
CA LEU A 113 32.25 5.20 -18.39
C LEU A 113 31.24 4.32 -19.14
N LYS A 114 31.66 3.12 -19.54
CA LYS A 114 30.86 2.13 -20.29
C LYS A 114 30.27 1.05 -19.40
N ASN A 115 30.96 0.68 -18.33
CA ASN A 115 30.55 -0.38 -17.42
C ASN A 115 30.60 0.12 -15.97
N LEU A 116 29.43 0.19 -15.33
CA LEU A 116 29.30 0.53 -13.91
C LEU A 116 28.68 -0.63 -13.13
N SER A 117 29.43 -1.14 -12.16
CA SER A 117 28.96 -2.15 -11.21
C SER A 117 29.11 -1.62 -9.78
N CYS A 118 27.98 -1.39 -9.12
CA CYS A 118 27.86 -0.81 -7.78
C CYS A 118 26.81 -1.55 -6.93
N PHE A 119 26.44 -2.77 -7.31
CA PHE A 119 25.50 -3.62 -6.59
C PHE A 119 25.99 -3.98 -5.17
N ASP A 120 25.10 -4.44 -4.29
CA ASP A 120 25.42 -4.75 -2.88
C ASP A 120 26.11 -3.55 -2.16
N ASN A 121 25.39 -2.43 -2.10
CA ASN A 121 25.78 -1.19 -1.43
C ASN A 121 24.55 -0.55 -0.74
N TYR A 122 24.66 0.71 -0.31
CA TYR A 122 23.61 1.44 0.42
C TYR A 122 23.21 2.74 -0.30
N LEU A 123 23.39 2.80 -1.63
CA LEU A 123 23.13 3.98 -2.45
C LEU A 123 21.65 4.35 -2.43
N GLY A 124 21.33 5.62 -2.19
CA GLY A 124 19.95 6.14 -2.19
C GLY A 124 19.49 6.77 -3.52
N VAL A 125 20.42 7.35 -4.28
CA VAL A 125 20.19 7.98 -5.59
C VAL A 125 21.40 7.68 -6.46
N LEU A 126 21.17 7.48 -7.77
CA LEU A 126 22.25 7.32 -8.74
C LEU A 126 22.04 8.28 -9.92
N ASP A 127 22.94 9.25 -10.06
CA ASP A 127 22.92 10.24 -11.14
C ASP A 127 23.92 9.83 -12.24
N LEU A 128 23.39 9.53 -13.43
CA LEU A 128 24.16 9.06 -14.59
C LEU A 128 24.01 10.00 -15.80
N THR A 129 23.56 11.23 -15.56
CA THR A 129 23.19 12.22 -16.59
C THR A 129 24.36 12.71 -17.45
N GLU A 130 25.60 12.47 -17.04
CA GLU A 130 26.82 12.79 -17.79
C GLU A 130 27.54 11.55 -18.35
N ASN A 131 27.01 10.34 -18.12
CA ASN A 131 27.65 9.08 -18.53
C ASN A 131 27.03 8.55 -19.83
N SER A 132 27.03 9.35 -20.90
CA SER A 132 26.34 9.04 -22.16
C SER A 132 26.88 7.79 -22.88
N GLU A 133 28.15 7.41 -22.66
CA GLU A 133 28.76 6.17 -23.19
C GLU A 133 28.40 4.90 -22.39
N LEU A 134 27.62 4.99 -21.31
CA LEU A 134 27.30 3.85 -20.45
C LEU A 134 26.52 2.77 -21.21
N GLU A 135 27.10 1.58 -21.31
CA GLU A 135 26.49 0.41 -21.98
C GLU A 135 25.85 -0.56 -20.98
N ASN A 136 26.45 -0.75 -19.81
CA ASN A 136 26.01 -1.72 -18.80
C ASN A 136 25.98 -1.10 -17.40
N LEU A 137 24.81 -1.16 -16.75
CA LEU A 137 24.58 -0.70 -15.38
C LEU A 137 24.13 -1.84 -14.46
N LEU A 138 24.93 -2.17 -13.45
CA LEU A 138 24.61 -3.15 -12.41
C LEU A 138 24.56 -2.45 -11.04
N CYS A 139 23.35 -2.12 -10.58
CA CYS A 139 23.08 -1.35 -9.34
C CYS A 139 22.05 -2.03 -8.42
N TRP A 140 21.85 -3.34 -8.58
CA TRP A 140 20.91 -4.13 -7.80
C TRP A 140 21.30 -4.25 -6.30
N ASN A 141 20.35 -4.61 -5.44
CA ASN A 141 20.49 -4.67 -3.98
C ASN A 141 21.16 -3.41 -3.40
N ASN A 142 20.42 -2.30 -3.48
CA ASN A 142 20.78 -1.00 -2.91
C ASN A 142 19.53 -0.41 -2.23
N ARG A 143 19.48 0.92 -2.04
CA ARG A 143 18.32 1.64 -1.49
C ARG A 143 17.84 2.71 -2.47
N ILE A 144 18.06 2.50 -3.76
CA ILE A 144 17.89 3.54 -4.78
C ILE A 144 16.40 3.84 -4.94
N THR A 145 16.02 5.10 -4.74
CA THR A 145 14.67 5.62 -5.00
C THR A 145 14.54 6.26 -6.39
N SER A 146 15.65 6.69 -6.98
CA SER A 146 15.70 7.29 -8.33
C SER A 146 17.04 7.05 -9.03
N ILE A 147 16.96 6.67 -10.31
CA ILE A 147 18.09 6.64 -11.25
C ILE A 147 17.84 7.74 -12.29
N HIS A 148 18.80 8.63 -12.51
CA HIS A 148 18.68 9.65 -13.55
C HIS A 148 19.45 9.21 -14.79
N LEU A 149 18.69 8.81 -15.82
CA LEU A 149 19.21 8.51 -17.15
C LEU A 149 18.88 9.68 -18.09
N LYS A 150 19.89 10.36 -18.63
CA LYS A 150 19.77 11.39 -19.65
C LYS A 150 20.83 11.17 -20.71
N GLU A 151 20.42 11.15 -21.98
CA GLU A 151 21.30 10.93 -23.13
C GLU A 151 22.07 9.58 -23.11
N ASN A 152 21.72 8.64 -22.21
CA ASN A 152 22.31 7.29 -22.12
C ASN A 152 21.80 6.35 -23.24
N SER A 153 21.75 6.85 -24.48
CA SER A 153 21.34 6.09 -25.65
C SER A 153 22.26 4.90 -25.97
N SER A 154 23.46 4.83 -25.38
CA SER A 154 24.37 3.68 -25.48
C SER A 154 23.99 2.49 -24.58
N LEU A 155 23.05 2.66 -23.63
CA LEU A 155 22.72 1.67 -22.61
C LEU A 155 22.02 0.45 -23.22
N LYS A 156 22.61 -0.73 -23.03
CA LYS A 156 22.12 -2.03 -23.53
C LYS A 156 21.53 -2.88 -22.41
N GLN A 157 22.09 -2.78 -21.20
CA GLN A 157 21.61 -3.52 -20.03
C GLN A 157 21.51 -2.64 -18.79
N ILE A 158 20.37 -2.72 -18.11
CA ILE A 158 20.16 -2.22 -16.75
C ILE A 158 19.72 -3.34 -15.81
N THR A 159 20.43 -3.49 -14.70
CA THR A 159 20.10 -4.42 -13.61
C THR A 159 19.99 -3.61 -12.31
N CYS A 160 18.75 -3.31 -11.92
CA CYS A 160 18.38 -2.46 -10.78
C CYS A 160 17.39 -3.16 -9.82
N ASN A 161 17.32 -4.50 -9.85
CA ASN A 161 16.49 -5.29 -8.93
C ASN A 161 16.79 -4.98 -7.46
N LEU A 162 15.88 -5.31 -6.54
CA LEU A 162 16.09 -5.16 -5.10
C LEU A 162 16.46 -3.71 -4.73
N ASN A 163 15.56 -2.79 -5.05
CA ASN A 163 15.70 -1.36 -4.77
C ASN A 163 14.36 -0.78 -4.29
N GLN A 164 14.21 0.55 -4.28
CA GLN A 164 13.01 1.24 -3.80
C GLN A 164 12.45 2.19 -4.89
N LEU A 165 12.63 1.83 -6.16
CA LEU A 165 12.16 2.63 -7.30
C LEU A 165 10.63 2.63 -7.36
N GLU A 166 10.03 3.81 -7.29
CA GLU A 166 8.59 4.03 -7.57
C GLU A 166 8.34 4.31 -9.06
N THR A 167 9.36 4.82 -9.75
CA THR A 167 9.39 5.05 -11.20
C THR A 167 10.75 4.71 -11.77
N LEU A 168 10.77 4.19 -13.01
CA LEU A 168 11.97 4.02 -13.82
C LEU A 168 11.71 4.65 -15.19
N ASP A 169 12.42 5.73 -15.49
CA ASP A 169 12.35 6.42 -16.78
C ASP A 169 13.41 5.85 -17.72
N LEU A 170 12.99 5.45 -18.92
CA LEU A 170 13.80 4.76 -19.93
C LEU A 170 13.66 5.41 -21.32
N ASP A 171 12.97 6.55 -21.45
CA ASP A 171 12.57 7.10 -22.75
C ASP A 171 13.79 7.47 -23.63
N GLU A 172 14.92 7.88 -23.01
CA GLU A 172 16.20 8.17 -23.69
C GLU A 172 17.08 6.92 -23.91
N ALA A 173 16.78 5.79 -23.26
CA ALA A 173 17.60 4.57 -23.26
C ALA A 173 17.19 3.59 -24.38
N ILE A 174 16.91 4.12 -25.58
CA ILE A 174 16.26 3.43 -26.71
C ILE A 174 16.97 2.16 -27.24
N ASN A 175 18.24 1.95 -26.88
CA ASN A 175 19.01 0.77 -27.28
C ASN A 175 19.02 -0.36 -26.24
N LEU A 176 18.23 -0.26 -25.16
CA LEU A 176 18.11 -1.31 -24.16
C LEU A 176 17.66 -2.65 -24.77
N GLU A 177 18.47 -3.67 -24.53
CA GLU A 177 18.24 -5.07 -24.90
C GLU A 177 17.75 -5.89 -23.69
N LYS A 178 18.11 -5.48 -22.47
CA LYS A 178 17.85 -6.21 -21.23
C LYS A 178 17.51 -5.29 -20.06
N ILE A 179 16.37 -5.53 -19.42
CA ILE A 179 15.92 -4.81 -18.23
C ILE A 179 15.63 -5.81 -17.12
N TYR A 180 16.29 -5.61 -15.97
CA TYR A 180 15.96 -6.30 -14.73
C TYR A 180 15.69 -5.25 -13.65
N CYS A 181 14.42 -5.13 -13.27
CA CYS A 181 13.88 -4.16 -12.33
C CYS A 181 12.92 -4.79 -11.31
N SER A 182 12.99 -6.12 -11.14
CA SER A 182 12.18 -6.87 -10.18
C SER A 182 12.45 -6.47 -8.73
N GLU A 183 11.49 -6.70 -7.84
CA GLU A 183 11.58 -6.34 -6.41
C GLU A 183 11.86 -4.83 -6.22
N ASN A 184 10.92 -4.02 -6.69
CA ASN A 184 10.87 -2.56 -6.55
C ASN A 184 9.45 -2.13 -6.14
N ARG A 185 9.09 -0.86 -6.34
CA ARG A 185 7.74 -0.30 -6.06
C ARG A 185 7.13 0.34 -7.31
N LEU A 186 7.50 -0.13 -8.49
CA LEU A 186 7.07 0.47 -9.76
C LEU A 186 5.55 0.32 -9.92
N THR A 187 4.86 1.44 -10.03
CA THR A 187 3.42 1.49 -10.37
C THR A 187 3.17 1.55 -11.88
N ARG A 188 4.20 1.95 -12.64
CA ARG A 188 4.21 2.04 -14.10
C ARG A 188 5.61 1.72 -14.63
N LEU A 189 5.66 1.17 -15.84
CA LEU A 189 6.90 0.94 -16.59
C LEU A 189 6.60 1.13 -18.08
N ASN A 190 7.30 2.07 -18.74
CA ASN A 190 7.19 2.29 -20.18
C ASN A 190 8.32 1.55 -20.91
N VAL A 191 7.98 0.69 -21.85
CA VAL A 191 8.95 -0.02 -22.72
C VAL A 191 8.61 0.10 -24.21
N ASN A 192 7.61 0.92 -24.58
CA ASN A 192 7.01 0.92 -25.92
C ASN A 192 7.93 1.38 -27.05
N GLU A 193 8.97 2.16 -26.77
CA GLU A 193 9.98 2.56 -27.77
C GLU A 193 11.22 1.63 -27.79
N LEU A 194 11.32 0.69 -26.85
CA LEU A 194 12.48 -0.18 -26.66
C LEU A 194 12.44 -1.38 -27.62
N LYS A 195 12.51 -1.09 -28.93
CA LYS A 195 12.37 -2.08 -30.03
C LYS A 195 13.46 -3.15 -30.06
N LYS A 196 14.57 -2.94 -29.34
CA LYS A 196 15.65 -3.91 -29.16
C LYS A 196 15.49 -4.82 -27.94
N LEU A 197 14.47 -4.61 -27.10
CA LEU A 197 14.28 -5.34 -25.85
C LEU A 197 14.07 -6.84 -26.13
N THR A 198 14.93 -7.66 -25.54
CA THR A 198 14.93 -9.14 -25.66
C THR A 198 14.55 -9.83 -24.35
N GLN A 199 14.83 -9.21 -23.21
CA GLN A 199 14.57 -9.74 -21.87
C GLN A 199 14.02 -8.63 -20.96
N LEU A 200 12.84 -8.86 -20.38
CA LEU A 200 12.20 -7.95 -19.43
C LEU A 200 11.82 -8.69 -18.15
N TYR A 201 12.47 -8.34 -17.05
CA TYR A 201 12.18 -8.84 -15.71
C TYR A 201 11.73 -7.66 -14.84
N CYS A 202 10.45 -7.66 -14.46
CA CYS A 202 9.75 -6.61 -13.73
C CYS A 202 8.81 -7.16 -12.63
N SER A 203 9.04 -8.40 -12.22
CA SER A 203 8.27 -9.10 -11.19
C SER A 203 8.39 -8.50 -9.80
N ASN A 204 7.42 -8.75 -8.93
CA ASN A 204 7.36 -8.18 -7.57
C ASN A 204 7.41 -6.64 -7.61
N ASN A 205 6.43 -6.05 -8.29
CA ASN A 205 6.19 -4.61 -8.38
C ASN A 205 4.69 -4.33 -8.17
N GLN A 206 4.22 -3.13 -8.52
CA GLN A 206 2.82 -2.68 -8.34
C GLN A 206 2.20 -2.28 -9.69
N LEU A 207 2.64 -2.92 -10.80
CA LEU A 207 2.18 -2.60 -12.14
C LEU A 207 0.72 -3.05 -12.32
N SER A 208 -0.18 -2.10 -12.62
CA SER A 208 -1.58 -2.39 -12.97
C SER A 208 -1.79 -2.70 -14.46
N SER A 209 -0.82 -2.31 -15.29
CA SER A 209 -0.81 -2.51 -16.75
C SER A 209 0.62 -2.61 -17.25
N LEU A 210 0.86 -3.44 -18.29
CA LEU A 210 2.14 -3.55 -18.97
C LEU A 210 1.87 -3.69 -20.47
N ASP A 211 2.32 -2.71 -21.25
CA ASP A 211 2.27 -2.76 -22.72
C ASP A 211 3.62 -3.26 -23.24
N VAL A 212 3.57 -4.29 -24.09
CA VAL A 212 4.74 -4.88 -24.78
C VAL A 212 4.48 -5.08 -26.27
N LYS A 213 3.45 -4.43 -26.83
CA LYS A 213 3.00 -4.65 -28.22
C LYS A 213 4.06 -4.30 -29.27
N ASN A 214 4.97 -3.37 -28.94
CA ASN A 214 6.04 -2.92 -29.83
C ASN A 214 7.37 -3.66 -29.60
N ASN A 215 7.47 -4.54 -28.61
CA ASN A 215 8.70 -5.27 -28.29
C ASN A 215 8.75 -6.61 -29.04
N GLU A 216 8.73 -6.55 -30.37
CA GLU A 216 8.69 -7.74 -31.25
C GLU A 216 9.83 -8.73 -30.97
N ASN A 217 11.01 -8.22 -30.59
CA ASN A 217 12.20 -9.01 -30.27
C ASN A 217 12.20 -9.65 -28.86
N LEU A 218 11.13 -9.47 -28.07
CA LEU A 218 11.06 -9.97 -26.69
C LEU A 218 11.02 -11.52 -26.67
N THR A 219 12.00 -12.12 -26.00
CA THR A 219 12.16 -13.57 -25.87
C THR A 219 11.87 -14.09 -24.47
N GLU A 220 12.04 -13.27 -23.44
CA GLU A 220 11.78 -13.60 -22.05
C GLU A 220 11.04 -12.46 -21.36
N LEU A 221 9.92 -12.78 -20.70
CA LEU A 221 9.13 -11.84 -19.92
C LEU A 221 8.81 -12.44 -18.55
N ASP A 222 9.26 -11.78 -17.49
CA ASP A 222 8.76 -12.00 -16.13
C ASP A 222 8.08 -10.72 -15.63
N CYS A 223 6.75 -10.79 -15.54
CA CYS A 223 5.88 -9.77 -14.96
C CYS A 223 5.06 -10.34 -13.78
N SER A 224 5.49 -11.47 -13.23
CA SER A 224 4.80 -12.14 -12.11
C SER A 224 4.76 -11.29 -10.84
N SER A 225 3.79 -11.55 -9.96
CA SER A 225 3.62 -10.81 -8.69
C SER A 225 3.49 -9.29 -8.92
N ASN A 226 2.46 -8.92 -9.67
CA ASN A 226 2.05 -7.55 -9.99
C ASN A 226 0.51 -7.44 -9.84
N GLN A 227 -0.11 -6.40 -10.41
CA GLN A 227 -1.56 -6.13 -10.33
C GLN A 227 -2.19 -6.08 -11.74
N LEU A 228 -1.63 -6.81 -12.70
CA LEU A 228 -2.07 -6.80 -14.09
C LEU A 228 -3.46 -7.45 -14.23
N ASN A 229 -4.43 -6.70 -14.75
CA ASN A 229 -5.78 -7.21 -15.06
C ASN A 229 -5.89 -7.69 -16.51
N GLU A 230 -5.04 -7.16 -17.39
CA GLU A 230 -4.88 -7.57 -18.79
C GLU A 230 -3.39 -7.71 -19.15
N LEU A 231 -3.10 -8.55 -20.14
CA LEU A 231 -1.75 -8.71 -20.71
C LEU A 231 -1.87 -9.14 -22.19
N ASP A 232 -1.52 -8.22 -23.10
CA ASP A 232 -1.54 -8.47 -24.54
C ASP A 232 -0.12 -8.76 -25.05
N LEU A 233 0.14 -10.03 -25.37
CA LEU A 233 1.43 -10.52 -25.86
C LEU A 233 1.45 -10.70 -27.39
N SER A 234 0.45 -10.17 -28.10
CA SER A 234 0.31 -10.40 -29.55
C SER A 234 1.42 -9.80 -30.41
N GLY A 235 2.15 -8.79 -29.90
CA GLY A 235 3.36 -8.25 -30.53
C GLY A 235 4.64 -9.03 -30.21
N ALA A 236 4.74 -9.62 -29.01
CA ALA A 236 5.90 -10.39 -28.54
C ALA A 236 5.93 -11.82 -29.14
N THR A 237 5.85 -11.95 -30.46
CA THR A 237 5.65 -13.26 -31.12
C THR A 237 6.82 -14.22 -30.96
N TYR A 238 8.02 -13.73 -30.66
CA TYR A 238 9.23 -14.54 -30.42
C TYR A 238 9.43 -15.00 -28.97
N LEU A 239 8.45 -14.75 -28.09
CA LEU A 239 8.51 -15.09 -26.66
C LEU A 239 8.67 -16.60 -26.42
N ARG A 240 9.65 -16.98 -25.61
CA ARG A 240 10.05 -18.37 -25.29
C ARG A 240 9.79 -18.73 -23.83
N SER A 241 9.88 -17.75 -22.95
CA SER A 241 9.58 -17.86 -21.52
C SER A 241 8.66 -16.72 -21.09
N LEU A 242 7.60 -17.08 -20.37
CA LEU A 242 6.61 -16.16 -19.82
C LEU A 242 6.33 -16.53 -18.37
N ALA A 243 6.61 -15.63 -17.43
CA ALA A 243 6.11 -15.69 -16.07
C ALA A 243 5.14 -14.52 -15.83
N CYS A 244 3.86 -14.83 -15.63
CA CYS A 244 2.81 -13.85 -15.30
C CYS A 244 1.90 -14.28 -14.14
N TYR A 245 2.26 -15.35 -13.42
CA TYR A 245 1.60 -15.79 -12.19
C TYR A 245 1.51 -14.69 -11.12
N ASN A 246 0.61 -14.83 -10.14
CA ASN A 246 0.34 -13.80 -9.11
C ASN A 246 -0.01 -12.43 -9.73
N ASN A 247 -1.00 -12.41 -10.61
CA ASN A 247 -1.62 -11.19 -11.15
C ASN A 247 -3.15 -11.32 -11.06
N CYS A 248 -3.89 -10.42 -11.71
CA CYS A 248 -5.35 -10.37 -11.71
C CYS A 248 -5.95 -10.72 -13.09
N LEU A 249 -5.25 -11.52 -13.91
CA LEU A 249 -5.68 -11.83 -15.28
C LEU A 249 -6.90 -12.76 -15.28
N ALA A 250 -8.06 -12.26 -15.72
CA ALA A 250 -9.25 -13.09 -15.96
C ALA A 250 -9.13 -13.95 -17.23
N LYS A 251 -8.35 -13.48 -18.22
CA LYS A 251 -8.09 -14.15 -19.50
C LYS A 251 -6.68 -13.85 -20.01
N LEU A 252 -6.13 -14.77 -20.80
CA LEU A 252 -4.83 -14.62 -21.44
C LEU A 252 -4.84 -15.35 -22.79
N ASN A 253 -4.60 -14.64 -23.88
CA ASN A 253 -4.45 -15.26 -25.20
C ASN A 253 -2.98 -15.25 -25.63
N ILE A 254 -2.39 -16.44 -25.75
CA ILE A 254 -1.00 -16.67 -26.20
C ILE A 254 -0.93 -17.68 -27.35
N GLU A 255 -2.03 -17.85 -28.11
CA GLU A 255 -2.08 -18.72 -29.30
C GLU A 255 -1.02 -18.34 -30.35
N LYS A 256 -0.72 -17.04 -30.49
CA LYS A 256 0.29 -16.52 -31.42
C LYS A 256 1.73 -16.69 -30.93
N ASN A 257 1.95 -16.88 -29.62
CA ASN A 257 3.28 -16.99 -29.00
C ASN A 257 3.76 -18.47 -29.07
N THR A 258 3.86 -18.98 -30.30
CA THR A 258 4.08 -20.42 -30.59
C THR A 258 5.46 -20.95 -30.16
N TYR A 259 6.38 -20.08 -29.77
CA TYR A 259 7.70 -20.44 -29.21
C TYR A 259 7.68 -20.66 -27.68
N LEU A 260 6.59 -20.35 -26.99
CA LEU A 260 6.46 -20.60 -25.55
C LEU A 260 6.52 -22.09 -25.24
N ASN A 261 7.32 -22.43 -24.23
CA ASN A 261 7.48 -23.79 -23.72
C ASN A 261 6.84 -23.91 -22.33
N SER A 262 6.01 -24.93 -22.12
CA SER A 262 5.35 -25.21 -20.84
C SER A 262 6.31 -25.63 -19.72
N GLY A 263 7.52 -26.08 -20.06
CA GLY A 263 8.59 -26.32 -19.09
C GLY A 263 9.28 -25.06 -18.54
N THR A 264 9.02 -23.88 -19.14
CA THR A 264 9.69 -22.61 -18.80
C THR A 264 8.72 -21.42 -18.70
N SER A 265 7.41 -21.67 -18.65
CA SER A 265 6.39 -20.62 -18.63
C SER A 265 5.31 -20.91 -17.58
N TYR A 266 4.90 -19.89 -16.84
CA TYR A 266 4.10 -19.97 -15.63
C TYR A 266 3.01 -18.89 -15.65
N THR A 267 1.80 -19.30 -16.05
CA THR A 267 0.62 -18.43 -16.25
C THR A 267 -0.41 -18.52 -15.13
N SER A 268 -0.52 -19.68 -14.47
CA SER A 268 -1.48 -19.97 -13.41
C SER A 268 -1.23 -19.20 -12.11
N GLY A 269 -2.23 -19.14 -11.23
CA GLY A 269 -2.15 -18.38 -9.97
C GLY A 269 -2.60 -16.94 -10.14
N GLN A 270 -3.61 -16.71 -10.98
CA GLN A 270 -4.29 -15.43 -11.09
C GLN A 270 -5.34 -15.33 -9.98
N THR A 271 -5.50 -14.16 -9.36
CA THR A 271 -6.59 -13.89 -8.42
C THR A 271 -7.30 -12.61 -8.85
N VAL A 272 -8.54 -12.77 -9.33
CA VAL A 272 -9.36 -11.65 -9.80
C VAL A 272 -10.10 -10.95 -8.67
N SER A 273 -10.82 -9.88 -8.99
CA SER A 273 -11.72 -9.18 -8.06
C SER A 273 -12.78 -10.12 -7.46
N ALA A 274 -13.16 -9.87 -6.21
CA ALA A 274 -14.10 -10.73 -5.50
C ALA A 274 -15.52 -10.63 -6.08
N LEU A 275 -16.10 -11.76 -6.49
CA LEU A 275 -17.43 -11.79 -7.07
C LEU A 275 -18.52 -12.08 -6.04
N LYS A 276 -19.69 -11.46 -6.25
CA LYS A 276 -20.89 -11.71 -5.45
C LYS A 276 -21.51 -13.05 -5.85
N VAL A 277 -21.81 -13.87 -4.85
CA VAL A 277 -22.71 -15.02 -5.00
C VAL A 277 -24.10 -14.61 -4.53
N VAL A 278 -25.13 -14.91 -5.32
CA VAL A 278 -26.54 -14.64 -5.02
C VAL A 278 -27.27 -15.97 -4.75
N GLU A 279 -28.15 -15.99 -3.76
CA GLU A 279 -29.04 -17.13 -3.48
C GLU A 279 -30.36 -16.96 -4.25
N ASN A 280 -30.84 -18.04 -4.85
CA ASN A 280 -32.13 -18.10 -5.54
C ASN A 280 -32.89 -19.39 -5.18
N THR A 281 -34.09 -19.59 -5.74
CA THR A 281 -34.95 -20.74 -5.40
C THR A 281 -34.36 -22.11 -5.71
N ASN A 282 -33.30 -22.15 -6.52
CA ASN A 282 -32.71 -23.38 -7.08
C ASN A 282 -31.25 -23.60 -6.63
N GLY A 283 -30.73 -22.78 -5.71
CA GLY A 283 -29.35 -22.82 -5.25
C GLY A 283 -28.70 -21.43 -5.28
N PHE A 284 -27.48 -21.34 -5.82
CA PHE A 284 -26.68 -20.12 -5.85
C PHE A 284 -26.14 -19.81 -7.25
N GLU A 285 -25.91 -18.54 -7.55
CA GLU A 285 -25.37 -18.08 -8.83
C GLU A 285 -24.30 -16.99 -8.70
N MET A 286 -23.40 -16.94 -9.68
CA MET A 286 -22.32 -15.96 -9.84
C MET A 286 -22.21 -15.58 -11.31
N ASP A 287 -22.05 -14.29 -11.62
CA ASP A 287 -21.90 -13.80 -13.00
C ASP A 287 -20.45 -13.46 -13.33
N LEU A 288 -19.85 -14.19 -14.28
CA LEU A 288 -18.47 -13.96 -14.73
C LEU A 288 -18.32 -12.76 -15.68
N LYS A 289 -19.42 -12.16 -16.18
CA LYS A 289 -19.35 -10.91 -16.96
C LYS A 289 -18.82 -9.73 -16.15
N ALA A 290 -18.88 -9.82 -14.82
CA ALA A 290 -18.25 -8.87 -13.90
C ALA A 290 -16.71 -8.86 -13.95
N LEU A 291 -16.08 -9.74 -14.75
CA LEU A 291 -14.63 -9.82 -15.00
C LEU A 291 -14.24 -9.34 -16.41
N ASP A 292 -15.10 -8.57 -17.09
CA ASP A 292 -14.90 -8.08 -18.46
C ASP A 292 -14.64 -9.20 -19.51
N LEU A 293 -15.26 -10.36 -19.27
CA LEU A 293 -15.25 -11.53 -20.15
C LEU A 293 -16.38 -11.46 -21.17
N MET A 294 -16.06 -11.79 -22.42
CA MET A 294 -17.02 -11.85 -23.54
C MET A 294 -17.49 -13.28 -23.80
N GLU A 295 -18.52 -13.46 -24.64
CA GLU A 295 -19.06 -14.81 -24.95
C GLU A 295 -18.00 -15.77 -25.51
N GLU A 296 -17.08 -15.27 -26.33
CA GLU A 296 -15.94 -16.04 -26.86
C GLU A 296 -14.90 -16.44 -25.80
N ASP A 297 -14.86 -15.76 -24.65
CA ASP A 297 -14.00 -16.13 -23.53
C ASP A 297 -14.58 -17.30 -22.74
N PHE A 298 -15.91 -17.35 -22.56
CA PHE A 298 -16.57 -18.45 -21.84
C PHE A 298 -16.36 -19.80 -22.51
N GLU A 299 -16.20 -19.83 -23.84
CA GLU A 299 -15.86 -21.06 -24.56
C GLU A 299 -14.51 -21.66 -24.15
N LYS A 300 -13.57 -20.81 -23.70
CA LYS A 300 -12.24 -21.20 -23.23
C LYS A 300 -12.18 -21.56 -21.76
N ILE A 301 -13.27 -21.36 -21.00
CA ILE A 301 -13.33 -21.61 -19.56
C ILE A 301 -13.79 -23.03 -19.25
N THR A 302 -13.04 -23.70 -18.36
CA THR A 302 -13.42 -24.96 -17.71
C THR A 302 -13.50 -24.73 -16.20
N MET A 303 -14.68 -24.89 -15.61
CA MET A 303 -14.87 -24.78 -14.16
C MET A 303 -14.20 -25.96 -13.46
N THR A 304 -13.28 -25.69 -12.53
CA THR A 304 -12.54 -26.71 -11.78
C THR A 304 -12.68 -26.58 -10.26
N GLY A 305 -13.16 -25.43 -9.76
CA GLY A 305 -13.55 -25.19 -8.37
C GLY A 305 -15.02 -25.50 -8.04
N GLY A 306 -15.75 -26.15 -8.95
CA GLY A 306 -17.17 -26.45 -8.80
C GLY A 306 -18.10 -25.41 -9.46
N GLY A 307 -19.39 -25.70 -9.43
CA GLY A 307 -20.41 -24.99 -10.20
C GLY A 307 -20.44 -25.40 -11.68
N VAL A 308 -21.47 -24.96 -12.40
CA VAL A 308 -21.65 -25.20 -13.84
C VAL A 308 -21.80 -23.86 -14.55
N LEU A 309 -20.87 -23.55 -15.45
CA LEU A 309 -20.90 -22.35 -16.30
C LEU A 309 -21.87 -22.56 -17.48
N ASN A 310 -22.86 -21.68 -17.60
CA ASN A 310 -23.58 -21.48 -18.85
C ASN A 310 -22.78 -20.52 -19.73
N LYS A 311 -22.19 -21.04 -20.81
CA LYS A 311 -21.29 -20.32 -21.72
C LYS A 311 -21.96 -19.23 -22.57
N GLU A 312 -23.28 -19.28 -22.78
CA GLU A 312 -24.00 -18.21 -23.48
C GLU A 312 -24.22 -17.00 -22.56
N THR A 313 -24.50 -17.27 -21.28
CA THR A 313 -24.90 -16.21 -20.33
C THR A 313 -23.75 -15.66 -19.50
N GLY A 314 -22.70 -16.43 -19.24
CA GLY A 314 -21.64 -16.10 -18.27
C GLY A 314 -21.97 -16.46 -16.82
N ILE A 315 -23.19 -16.99 -16.57
CA ILE A 315 -23.65 -17.37 -15.23
C ILE A 315 -23.10 -18.75 -14.84
N VAL A 316 -22.48 -18.83 -13.65
CA VAL A 316 -22.13 -20.09 -12.98
C VAL A 316 -23.17 -20.39 -11.91
N THR A 317 -23.78 -21.58 -11.98
CA THR A 317 -24.76 -22.05 -10.98
C THR A 317 -24.15 -23.10 -10.04
N PHE A 318 -24.51 -23.06 -8.77
CA PHE A 318 -24.09 -23.99 -7.70
C PHE A 318 -25.32 -24.52 -6.95
N ILE A 319 -25.24 -25.77 -6.48
CA ILE A 319 -26.31 -26.37 -5.65
C ILE A 319 -26.21 -25.83 -4.22
N ASP A 320 -25.03 -25.93 -3.62
CA ASP A 320 -24.69 -25.39 -2.31
C ASP A 320 -23.90 -24.09 -2.44
N ARG A 321 -23.85 -23.28 -1.38
CA ARG A 321 -23.05 -22.05 -1.34
C ARG A 321 -21.56 -22.42 -1.50
N PRO A 322 -20.86 -21.96 -2.54
CA PRO A 322 -19.48 -22.34 -2.77
C PRO A 322 -18.56 -21.81 -1.66
N TYR A 323 -17.50 -22.58 -1.35
CA TYR A 323 -16.44 -22.15 -0.43
C TYR A 323 -15.26 -21.51 -1.16
N ALA A 324 -14.95 -22.02 -2.36
CA ALA A 324 -13.98 -21.47 -3.29
C ALA A 324 -14.56 -21.60 -4.70
N VAL A 325 -14.20 -20.69 -5.61
CA VAL A 325 -14.53 -20.78 -7.03
C VAL A 325 -13.27 -20.50 -7.82
N TYR A 326 -12.95 -21.35 -8.79
CA TYR A 326 -11.82 -21.17 -9.69
C TYR A 326 -12.07 -21.91 -11.00
N TYR A 327 -11.39 -21.46 -12.05
CA TYR A 327 -11.48 -22.06 -13.38
C TYR A 327 -10.11 -22.15 -14.06
N GLU A 328 -10.03 -23.01 -15.05
CA GLU A 328 -8.91 -23.07 -15.99
C GLU A 328 -9.32 -22.39 -17.30
N TYR A 329 -8.53 -21.41 -17.75
CA TYR A 329 -8.68 -20.73 -19.02
C TYR A 329 -7.75 -21.35 -20.06
N ASN A 330 -8.32 -21.80 -21.18
CA ASN A 330 -7.55 -22.24 -22.35
C ASN A 330 -6.93 -21.04 -23.06
N THR A 331 -5.62 -20.89 -22.90
CA THR A 331 -4.86 -19.74 -23.42
C THR A 331 -4.59 -19.79 -24.93
N GLY A 332 -5.00 -20.86 -25.61
CA GLY A 332 -4.67 -21.15 -27.00
C GLY A 332 -3.30 -21.80 -27.21
N ASN A 333 -2.48 -21.89 -26.16
CA ASN A 333 -1.21 -22.63 -26.19
C ASN A 333 -1.35 -23.94 -25.37
N LYS A 334 -0.99 -25.07 -25.99
CA LYS A 334 -1.29 -26.42 -25.47
C LYS A 334 -0.39 -26.77 -24.28
N GLY A 335 -0.99 -27.06 -23.11
CA GLY A 335 -0.23 -27.33 -21.89
C GLY A 335 0.21 -26.06 -21.17
N LEU A 336 -0.40 -24.91 -21.49
CA LEU A 336 -0.26 -23.64 -20.80
C LEU A 336 -1.63 -23.08 -20.38
N GLU A 337 -2.45 -23.94 -19.79
CA GLU A 337 -3.71 -23.58 -19.16
C GLU A 337 -3.47 -22.61 -17.98
N MET A 338 -4.32 -21.59 -17.86
CA MET A 338 -4.21 -20.57 -16.82
C MET A 338 -5.29 -20.77 -15.76
N ARG A 339 -4.91 -21.17 -14.56
CA ARG A 339 -5.81 -21.18 -13.40
C ARG A 339 -6.06 -19.76 -12.91
N VAL A 340 -7.35 -19.44 -12.78
CA VAL A 340 -7.87 -18.20 -12.20
C VAL A 340 -8.71 -18.52 -10.97
N ASP A 341 -8.30 -18.00 -9.82
CA ASP A 341 -9.02 -18.07 -8.56
C ASP A 341 -9.94 -16.86 -8.40
N ILE A 342 -11.21 -17.09 -8.06
CA ILE A 342 -12.23 -16.07 -7.84
C ILE A 342 -12.57 -16.02 -6.34
N PRO A 343 -12.15 -14.97 -5.61
CA PRO A 343 -12.59 -14.78 -4.23
C PRO A 343 -14.10 -14.54 -4.16
N ILE A 344 -14.76 -15.10 -3.15
CA ILE A 344 -16.19 -14.86 -2.91
C ILE A 344 -16.32 -13.61 -2.04
N LYS A 345 -17.09 -12.62 -2.52
CA LYS A 345 -17.33 -11.38 -1.78
C LYS A 345 -18.15 -11.64 -0.52
N SER A 346 -17.58 -11.33 0.64
CA SER A 346 -18.15 -11.61 1.96
C SER A 346 -17.87 -10.47 2.94
N VAL A 347 -18.75 -10.27 3.91
CA VAL A 347 -18.57 -9.23 4.94
C VAL A 347 -17.56 -9.72 5.97
N SER A 348 -16.51 -8.94 6.18
CA SER A 348 -15.47 -9.19 7.19
C SER A 348 -15.91 -8.66 8.56
N GLU A 349 -16.47 -7.45 8.60
CA GLU A 349 -16.88 -6.73 9.81
C GLU A 349 -18.05 -5.80 9.51
N ILE A 350 -18.87 -5.48 10.53
CA ILE A 350 -19.81 -4.36 10.47
C ILE A 350 -19.54 -3.40 11.62
N THR A 351 -19.66 -2.10 11.37
CA THR A 351 -19.49 -1.04 12.39
C THR A 351 -20.70 -0.13 12.44
N LEU A 352 -20.96 0.50 13.58
CA LEU A 352 -22.06 1.43 13.74
C LEU A 352 -21.64 2.82 13.26
N VAL A 353 -22.37 3.37 12.27
CA VAL A 353 -22.10 4.70 11.72
C VAL A 353 -23.06 5.74 12.31
N GLN A 354 -24.32 5.36 12.51
CA GLN A 354 -25.35 6.25 13.02
C GLN A 354 -26.31 5.46 13.91
N MET A 355 -26.53 5.91 15.14
CA MET A 355 -27.59 5.40 16.03
C MET A 355 -28.97 5.55 15.35
N PRO A 356 -29.98 4.73 15.72
CA PRO A 356 -31.36 5.02 15.36
C PRO A 356 -31.78 6.39 15.90
N VAL A 357 -32.78 7.01 15.28
CA VAL A 357 -33.35 8.30 15.72
C VAL A 357 -33.92 8.19 17.14
N LYS A 358 -34.45 7.00 17.49
CA LYS A 358 -35.02 6.71 18.80
C LYS A 358 -34.15 5.74 19.60
N THR A 359 -33.62 6.22 20.72
CA THR A 359 -32.79 5.45 21.66
C THR A 359 -33.39 5.36 23.07
N LEU A 360 -34.49 6.07 23.31
CA LEU A 360 -35.23 6.10 24.57
C LEU A 360 -36.69 5.74 24.28
N TYR A 361 -37.23 4.78 25.01
CA TYR A 361 -38.54 4.15 24.76
C TYR A 361 -39.42 4.23 26.00
N ALA A 362 -40.74 4.29 25.82
CA ALA A 362 -41.68 4.09 26.91
C ALA A 362 -41.80 2.59 27.24
N PHE A 363 -42.17 2.26 28.48
CA PHE A 363 -42.54 0.89 28.84
C PHE A 363 -43.70 0.41 27.96
N GLY A 364 -43.59 -0.80 27.41
CA GLY A 364 -44.58 -1.35 26.46
C GLY A 364 -44.46 -0.85 25.02
N GLU A 365 -43.43 -0.07 24.67
CA GLU A 365 -43.24 0.47 23.31
C GLU A 365 -42.43 -0.46 22.39
N ASP A 366 -42.84 -0.55 21.11
CA ASP A 366 -42.12 -1.30 20.08
C ASP A 366 -40.78 -0.66 19.68
N LEU A 367 -39.83 -1.50 19.25
CA LEU A 367 -38.50 -1.07 18.80
C LEU A 367 -38.56 -0.32 17.45
N ASP A 368 -37.96 0.87 17.37
CA ASP A 368 -37.83 1.65 16.14
C ASP A 368 -36.36 1.83 15.73
N LEU A 369 -35.95 1.13 14.67
CA LEU A 369 -34.61 1.24 14.10
C LEU A 369 -34.48 2.33 13.02
N ALA A 370 -35.50 3.20 12.84
CA ALA A 370 -35.46 4.26 11.83
C ALA A 370 -34.20 5.14 11.96
N GLY A 371 -33.51 5.35 10.84
CA GLY A 371 -32.29 6.15 10.77
C GLY A 371 -31.00 5.46 11.25
N LEU A 372 -31.07 4.23 11.76
CA LEU A 372 -29.89 3.39 12.02
C LEU A 372 -29.09 3.21 10.73
N LYS A 373 -27.76 3.36 10.81
CA LYS A 373 -26.83 3.03 9.73
C LYS A 373 -25.64 2.26 10.26
N ILE A 374 -25.31 1.17 9.59
CA ILE A 374 -24.07 0.42 9.79
C ILE A 374 -23.20 0.54 8.52
N GLU A 375 -21.89 0.39 8.66
CA GLU A 375 -20.97 0.20 7.54
C GLU A 375 -20.50 -1.25 7.54
N ALA A 376 -20.72 -1.95 6.42
CA ALA A 376 -20.18 -3.28 6.18
C ALA A 376 -18.84 -3.16 5.44
N LEU A 377 -17.77 -3.68 6.06
CA LEU A 377 -16.45 -3.86 5.44
C LEU A 377 -16.39 -5.24 4.82
N TYR A 378 -16.10 -5.31 3.51
CA TYR A 378 -15.95 -6.54 2.76
C TYR A 378 -14.51 -7.06 2.76
N ASN A 379 -14.34 -8.35 2.47
CA ASN A 379 -13.03 -9.01 2.34
C ASN A 379 -12.17 -8.50 1.17
N ASP A 380 -12.75 -7.79 0.21
CA ASP A 380 -12.05 -7.05 -0.86
C ASP A 380 -11.66 -5.62 -0.46
N GLY A 381 -11.87 -5.23 0.80
CA GLY A 381 -11.61 -3.88 1.32
C GLY A 381 -12.68 -2.84 0.98
N SER A 382 -13.69 -3.17 0.17
CA SER A 382 -14.79 -2.25 -0.13
C SER A 382 -15.73 -2.07 1.07
N ARG A 383 -16.44 -0.93 1.09
CA ARG A 383 -17.35 -0.54 2.17
C ARG A 383 -18.73 -0.22 1.61
N GLU A 384 -19.78 -0.59 2.35
CA GLU A 384 -21.18 -0.34 2.01
C GLU A 384 -21.91 0.18 3.24
N ILE A 385 -22.64 1.29 3.11
CA ILE A 385 -23.55 1.77 4.15
C ILE A 385 -24.86 1.01 4.02
N VAL A 386 -25.25 0.29 5.07
CA VAL A 386 -26.49 -0.47 5.15
C VAL A 386 -27.43 0.21 6.14
N ASN A 387 -28.65 0.49 5.67
CA ASN A 387 -29.70 1.22 6.39
C ASN A 387 -31.10 0.60 6.19
N GLU A 388 -31.18 -0.56 5.55
CA GLU A 388 -32.41 -1.30 5.26
C GLU A 388 -32.26 -2.78 5.67
N ASN A 389 -33.39 -3.44 5.97
CA ASN A 389 -33.46 -4.84 6.40
C ASN A 389 -32.59 -5.19 7.63
N LEU A 390 -32.29 -4.20 8.47
CA LEU A 390 -31.58 -4.39 9.74
C LEU A 390 -32.55 -4.95 10.80
N GLN A 391 -32.13 -6.01 11.49
CA GLN A 391 -32.88 -6.62 12.58
C GLN A 391 -32.10 -6.47 13.89
N GLY A 392 -32.80 -6.05 14.95
CA GLY A 392 -32.25 -5.93 16.30
C GLY A 392 -32.76 -7.06 17.21
N MET A 393 -31.85 -7.62 18.02
CA MET A 393 -32.16 -8.57 19.09
C MET A 393 -31.72 -8.00 20.44
N GLY A 394 -32.28 -8.50 21.55
CA GLY A 394 -31.88 -8.06 22.90
C GLY A 394 -32.64 -6.84 23.43
N TYR A 395 -33.72 -6.44 22.77
CA TYR A 395 -34.71 -5.48 23.26
C TYR A 395 -35.98 -6.17 23.76
N SER A 396 -36.55 -5.67 24.85
CA SER A 396 -37.84 -6.04 25.40
C SER A 396 -38.56 -4.79 25.90
N SER A 397 -39.77 -4.54 25.41
CA SER A 397 -40.64 -3.45 25.86
C SER A 397 -41.02 -3.53 27.34
N GLU A 398 -40.98 -4.74 27.91
CA GLU A 398 -41.46 -5.06 29.27
C GLU A 398 -40.37 -5.02 30.35
N ILE A 399 -39.17 -4.56 30.01
CA ILE A 399 -38.02 -4.50 30.94
C ILE A 399 -37.48 -3.06 30.95
N ALA A 400 -37.67 -2.35 32.06
CA ALA A 400 -37.14 -1.01 32.22
C ALA A 400 -35.60 -0.99 32.38
N GLY A 401 -35.00 0.16 32.09
CA GLY A 401 -33.56 0.42 32.18
C GLY A 401 -32.82 0.26 30.84
N ALA A 402 -31.50 0.31 30.92
CA ALA A 402 -30.60 0.20 29.77
C ALA A 402 -30.52 -1.24 29.24
N GLN A 403 -30.76 -1.41 27.93
CA GLN A 403 -30.74 -2.69 27.22
C GLN A 403 -29.75 -2.65 26.04
N THR A 404 -28.99 -3.74 25.85
CA THR A 404 -28.04 -3.87 24.75
C THR A 404 -28.70 -4.51 23.54
N LEU A 405 -28.99 -3.69 22.53
CA LEU A 405 -29.38 -4.14 21.21
C LEU A 405 -28.19 -4.74 20.46
N THR A 406 -28.42 -5.89 19.84
CA THR A 406 -27.49 -6.54 18.91
C THR A 406 -28.13 -6.54 17.51
N VAL A 407 -27.51 -5.84 16.56
CA VAL A 407 -27.92 -5.85 15.16
C VAL A 407 -27.09 -6.87 14.39
N ILE A 408 -27.75 -7.72 13.61
CA ILE A 408 -27.09 -8.74 12.77
C ILE A 408 -27.18 -8.36 11.29
N TYR A 409 -26.06 -8.45 10.58
CA TYR A 409 -26.01 -8.36 9.12
C TYR A 409 -24.97 -9.33 8.56
N LYS A 410 -25.38 -10.25 7.68
CA LYS A 410 -24.54 -11.26 7.02
C LYS A 410 -23.57 -11.96 8.01
N GLU A 411 -24.13 -12.56 9.06
CA GLU A 411 -23.42 -13.29 10.13
C GLU A 411 -22.51 -12.42 11.05
N LYS A 412 -22.39 -11.11 10.79
CA LYS A 412 -21.68 -10.16 11.65
C LYS A 412 -22.64 -9.41 12.55
N THR A 413 -22.14 -8.97 13.69
CA THR A 413 -22.94 -8.31 14.73
C THR A 413 -22.33 -6.99 15.16
N VAL A 414 -23.16 -6.00 15.43
CA VAL A 414 -22.77 -4.76 16.14
C VAL A 414 -23.75 -4.50 17.28
N GLN A 415 -23.27 -3.88 18.36
CA GLN A 415 -24.06 -3.63 19.56
C GLN A 415 -24.11 -2.14 19.91
N PHE A 416 -25.26 -1.72 20.44
CA PHE A 416 -25.45 -0.41 21.06
C PHE A 416 -26.50 -0.50 22.17
N THR A 417 -26.56 0.51 23.03
CA THR A 417 -27.51 0.57 24.14
C THR A 417 -28.68 1.48 23.80
N VAL A 418 -29.88 1.04 24.18
CA VAL A 418 -31.10 1.85 24.26
C VAL A 418 -31.66 1.76 25.68
N GLU A 419 -32.56 2.65 26.03
CA GLU A 419 -33.14 2.72 27.37
C GLU A 419 -34.66 2.64 27.28
N VAL A 420 -35.28 1.78 28.07
CA VAL A 420 -36.73 1.76 28.31
C VAL A 420 -36.98 2.46 29.63
N LEU A 421 -37.76 3.53 29.61
CA LEU A 421 -38.08 4.29 30.81
C LEU A 421 -38.81 3.41 31.84
N GLU A 422 -38.52 3.62 33.12
CA GLU A 422 -39.34 3.05 34.18
C GLU A 422 -40.78 3.56 34.05
N PRO A 423 -41.78 2.68 34.23
CA PRO A 423 -43.17 3.06 34.05
C PRO A 423 -43.63 4.07 35.11
N GLU A 424 -44.05 5.25 34.68
CA GLU A 424 -44.47 6.36 35.56
C GLU A 424 -45.65 5.99 36.51
N TYR A 425 -46.41 4.93 36.20
CA TYR A 425 -47.54 4.45 37.00
C TYR A 425 -47.17 3.76 38.33
N LEU A 426 -45.88 3.68 38.67
CA LEU A 426 -45.40 3.19 39.97
C LEU A 426 -45.10 4.30 41.00
N LEU A 427 -45.06 5.58 40.59
CA LEU A 427 -44.94 6.68 41.55
C LEU A 427 -46.16 6.71 42.48
N GLY A 428 -45.92 6.75 43.79
CA GLY A 428 -46.94 6.69 44.83
C GLY A 428 -47.46 5.30 45.20
N ASP A 429 -47.16 4.26 44.40
CA ASP A 429 -47.51 2.86 44.69
C ASP A 429 -46.30 2.18 45.37
N ILE A 430 -46.16 2.38 46.67
CA ILE A 430 -44.95 2.01 47.40
C ILE A 430 -44.88 0.49 47.58
N ASN A 431 -46.01 -0.18 47.81
CA ASN A 431 -46.05 -1.65 47.93
C ASN A 431 -46.12 -2.40 46.58
N ALA A 432 -46.27 -1.70 45.45
CA ALA A 432 -46.46 -2.27 44.11
C ALA A 432 -47.71 -3.18 44.01
N ASP A 433 -48.81 -2.79 44.67
CA ASP A 433 -50.09 -3.50 44.61
C ASP A 433 -51.03 -3.01 43.48
N MET A 434 -50.55 -2.08 42.66
CA MET A 434 -51.26 -1.40 41.56
C MET A 434 -52.37 -0.43 42.02
N ALA A 435 -52.43 -0.05 43.29
CA ALA A 435 -53.42 0.88 43.81
C ALA A 435 -52.81 1.91 44.77
N ILE A 436 -52.46 3.10 44.27
CA ILE A 436 -51.99 4.24 45.07
C ILE A 436 -53.03 4.61 46.14
N ASN A 437 -52.76 4.28 47.41
CA ASN A 437 -53.74 4.43 48.49
C ASN A 437 -53.12 4.85 49.85
N SER A 438 -53.94 4.85 50.91
CA SER A 438 -53.50 5.21 52.27
C SER A 438 -52.43 4.28 52.85
N SER A 439 -52.32 3.04 52.34
CA SER A 439 -51.27 2.07 52.67
C SER A 439 -49.89 2.59 52.28
N ASP A 440 -49.78 3.24 51.12
CA ASP A 440 -48.53 3.77 50.58
C ASP A 440 -48.13 5.03 51.33
N ALA A 441 -49.05 5.99 51.48
CA ALA A 441 -48.80 7.16 52.30
C ALA A 441 -48.39 6.81 53.74
N LEU A 442 -48.96 5.74 54.32
CA LEU A 442 -48.54 5.22 55.61
C LEU A 442 -47.11 4.67 55.57
N GLN A 443 -46.66 4.00 54.50
CA GLN A 443 -45.28 3.53 54.37
C GLN A 443 -44.29 4.69 54.24
N ALA A 444 -44.60 5.73 53.45
CA ALA A 444 -43.80 6.96 53.40
C ALA A 444 -43.71 7.64 54.79
N LEU A 445 -44.83 7.76 55.51
CA LEU A 445 -44.83 8.31 56.89
C LEU A 445 -43.99 7.47 57.85
N ARG A 446 -44.18 6.14 57.88
CA ARG A 446 -43.43 5.21 58.73
C ARG A 446 -41.93 5.26 58.43
N HIS A 447 -41.55 5.46 57.17
CA HIS A 447 -40.16 5.69 56.79
C HIS A 447 -39.63 7.03 57.30
N SER A 448 -40.38 8.12 57.13
CA SER A 448 -39.98 9.47 57.57
C SER A 448 -39.70 9.57 59.08
N VAL A 449 -40.41 8.78 59.90
CA VAL A 449 -40.19 8.67 61.36
C VAL A 449 -39.21 7.56 61.76
N LYS A 450 -38.57 6.89 60.79
CA LYS A 450 -37.60 5.80 60.95
C LYS A 450 -38.15 4.54 61.63
N GLU A 451 -39.45 4.29 61.50
CA GLU A 451 -40.08 3.04 61.93
C GLU A 451 -39.78 1.90 60.94
N ILE A 452 -39.67 2.21 59.64
CA ILE A 452 -39.28 1.25 58.58
C ILE A 452 -38.17 1.82 57.70
N VAL A 453 -37.42 0.92 57.05
CA VAL A 453 -36.47 1.26 55.98
C VAL A 453 -37.04 0.73 54.68
N LEU A 454 -37.24 1.62 53.70
CA LEU A 454 -37.69 1.26 52.36
C LEU A 454 -36.53 0.61 51.58
N THR A 455 -36.84 -0.29 50.63
CA THR A 455 -35.85 -0.71 49.62
C THR A 455 -35.58 0.42 48.64
N ALA A 456 -34.56 0.30 47.78
CA ALA A 456 -34.26 1.30 46.76
C ALA A 456 -35.49 1.59 45.86
N ASP A 457 -36.11 0.55 45.32
CA ASP A 457 -37.28 0.68 44.45
C ASP A 457 -38.49 1.27 45.20
N MET A 458 -38.70 0.87 46.47
CA MET A 458 -39.76 1.46 47.31
C MET A 458 -39.49 2.94 47.61
N PHE A 459 -38.21 3.34 47.74
CA PHE A 459 -37.82 4.73 47.97
C PHE A 459 -38.08 5.57 46.71
N ILE A 460 -37.71 5.07 45.52
CA ILE A 460 -37.98 5.74 44.24
C ILE A 460 -39.49 5.94 44.02
N ARG A 461 -40.31 4.91 44.31
CA ARG A 461 -41.77 5.02 44.24
C ARG A 461 -42.35 5.96 45.30
N ALA A 462 -41.69 6.12 46.44
CA ALA A 462 -42.13 6.96 47.54
C ALA A 462 -41.74 8.44 47.38
N ASP A 463 -40.66 8.77 46.69
CA ASP A 463 -40.22 10.16 46.43
C ASP A 463 -41.03 10.79 45.28
N VAL A 464 -42.31 10.99 45.54
CA VAL A 464 -43.23 11.60 44.55
C VAL A 464 -43.02 13.10 44.38
N THR A 465 -42.24 13.76 45.24
CA THR A 465 -41.85 15.17 45.09
C THR A 465 -40.48 15.37 44.44
N LYS A 466 -39.73 14.29 44.18
CA LYS A 466 -38.44 14.25 43.48
C LYS A 466 -37.37 15.13 44.13
N ASP A 467 -37.43 15.28 45.45
CA ASP A 467 -36.45 16.05 46.23
C ASP A 467 -35.31 15.19 46.83
N ASN A 468 -35.35 13.87 46.57
CA ASN A 468 -34.49 12.83 47.14
C ASN A 468 -34.68 12.59 48.65
N LEU A 469 -35.82 12.99 49.23
CA LEU A 469 -36.13 12.83 50.65
C LEU A 469 -37.56 12.31 50.87
N VAL A 470 -37.75 10.99 50.98
CA VAL A 470 -39.09 10.43 51.33
C VAL A 470 -39.56 10.92 52.71
N ASN A 471 -40.53 11.82 52.72
CA ASN A 471 -40.99 12.53 53.92
C ASN A 471 -42.52 12.71 53.99
N ALA A 472 -42.99 13.55 54.92
CA ALA A 472 -44.43 13.80 55.10
C ALA A 472 -45.06 14.58 53.93
N SER A 473 -44.26 15.30 53.14
CA SER A 473 -44.67 15.96 51.89
C SER A 473 -45.13 14.93 50.87
N ASP A 474 -44.31 13.88 50.64
CA ASP A 474 -44.62 12.81 49.69
C ASP A 474 -45.86 12.04 50.11
N ALA A 475 -45.93 11.65 51.39
CA ALA A 475 -47.12 10.99 51.94
C ALA A 475 -48.40 11.84 51.79
N LEU A 476 -48.29 13.17 51.91
CA LEU A 476 -49.41 14.08 51.65
C LEU A 476 -49.79 14.08 50.17
N GLN A 477 -48.84 14.16 49.24
CA GLN A 477 -49.16 14.10 47.81
C GLN A 477 -49.80 12.75 47.44
N ILE A 478 -49.27 11.63 47.95
CA ILE A 478 -49.84 10.28 47.76
C ILE A 478 -51.29 10.24 48.26
N LEU A 479 -51.59 10.81 49.44
CA LEU A 479 -52.98 10.91 49.93
C LEU A 479 -53.86 11.78 49.03
N ARG A 480 -53.37 12.95 48.60
CA ARG A 480 -54.10 13.88 47.71
C ARG A 480 -54.43 13.22 46.37
N TYR A 481 -53.51 12.42 45.82
CA TYR A 481 -53.74 11.64 44.61
C TYR A 481 -54.75 10.51 44.86
N ALA A 482 -54.59 9.74 45.95
CA ALA A 482 -55.50 8.65 46.30
C ALA A 482 -56.97 9.10 46.50
N VAL A 483 -57.20 10.33 46.98
CA VAL A 483 -58.55 10.92 47.11
C VAL A 483 -59.00 11.74 45.89
N LYS A 484 -58.19 11.79 44.82
CA LYS A 484 -58.44 12.56 43.59
C LYS A 484 -58.58 14.07 43.81
N GLU A 485 -57.80 14.61 44.74
CA GLU A 485 -57.58 16.06 44.85
C GLU A 485 -56.56 16.55 43.81
N ILE A 486 -55.66 15.67 43.36
CA ILE A 486 -54.71 15.88 42.26
C ILE A 486 -54.75 14.68 41.31
N ASP A 487 -54.60 14.94 40.01
CA ASP A 487 -54.62 13.90 38.95
C ASP A 487 -53.21 13.40 38.56
N ARG A 488 -52.16 13.96 39.16
CA ARG A 488 -50.74 13.57 38.99
C ARG A 488 -49.88 14.12 40.13
N PHE A 489 -48.69 13.56 40.30
CA PHE A 489 -47.61 14.17 41.08
C PHE A 489 -46.90 15.26 40.24
N GLU A 490 -46.30 16.26 40.91
CA GLU A 490 -45.65 17.42 40.27
C GLU A 490 -44.13 17.24 40.13
#